data_AF-A0A0Q9WRX9-F1
#
_entry.id   AF-A0A0Q9WRX9-F1
#
_cell.length_a   1.000
_cell.length_b   1.000
_cell.length_c   1.000
_cell.angle_alpha   90.00
_cell.angle_beta   90.00
_cell.angle_gamma   90.00
#
_symmetry.space_group_name_H-M   'P 1'
#
loop_
_entity.id
_entity.type
_entity.pdbx_description
1 polymer ?
#
loop_
_entity_poly.entity_id
_entity_poly.type
_entity_poly.pdbx_seq_one_letter_code
_entity_poly.pdbx_strand_id
1 'polypeptide(L)'
;MILSLALILSASVEPFDSVSRAELDCGCFFHVERVANCSNRASIDFKCLRKRAPTELWLRWNNYSAVPEELLHDFNSTRKIDLSNNYIEMLPAGIAESLPQLRHLVLDHNNFSDPNELLRINIRGKASMHYNPFKCDCSDPNYKQILYQANNLMTTVVCANNTTGKPKSYLDLCYQEQGNSRIWWPLITIVVVIFVVNVIICRRLA
;
A
#
# COMPACT_ATOMS: atom_id res chain seq x y z
N MET A 1 63.21 50.02 -18.59
CA MET A 1 62.63 49.94 -17.23
C MET A 1 61.12 49.89 -17.40
N ILE A 2 60.52 48.71 -17.27
CA ILE A 2 59.80 48.26 -16.04
C ILE A 2 58.47 49.04 -15.91
N LEU A 3 57.27 48.46 -15.83
CA LEU A 3 56.80 47.08 -15.83
C LEU A 3 55.29 47.10 -16.20
N SER A 4 54.86 46.08 -16.93
CA SER A 4 53.52 45.49 -17.03
C SER A 4 52.40 46.04 -16.10
N LEU A 5 51.30 46.48 -16.71
CA LEU A 5 49.99 46.59 -16.05
C LEU A 5 49.53 45.19 -15.61
N ALA A 6 49.35 44.98 -14.31
CA ALA A 6 48.59 43.84 -13.80
C ALA A 6 47.09 44.16 -13.92
N LEU A 7 46.41 43.54 -14.88
CA LEU A 7 44.96 43.37 -14.84
C LEU A 7 44.63 42.40 -13.70
N ILE A 8 44.13 42.92 -12.58
CA ILE A 8 43.43 42.09 -11.60
C ILE A 8 41.98 42.01 -12.08
N LEU A 9 41.65 40.96 -12.82
CA LEU A 9 40.28 40.51 -12.99
C LEU A 9 39.77 40.11 -11.59
N SER A 10 38.97 40.97 -10.96
CA SER A 10 38.12 40.55 -9.85
C SER A 10 37.02 39.64 -10.42
N ALA A 11 37.36 38.38 -10.66
CA ALA A 11 36.37 37.33 -10.73
C ALA A 11 35.77 37.24 -9.33
N SER A 12 34.58 37.77 -9.15
CA SER A 12 33.73 37.43 -8.00
C SER A 12 33.53 35.92 -8.06
N VAL A 13 34.30 35.20 -7.25
CA VAL A 13 34.04 33.81 -6.93
C VAL A 13 32.70 33.81 -6.21
N GLU A 14 31.62 33.58 -6.95
CA GLU A 14 30.38 33.16 -6.30
C GLU A 14 30.68 31.84 -5.58
N PRO A 15 30.38 31.71 -4.28
CA PRO A 15 30.53 30.44 -3.61
C PRO A 15 29.55 29.47 -4.28
N PHE A 16 30.08 28.54 -5.06
CA PHE A 16 29.36 27.40 -5.62
C PHE A 16 29.02 26.44 -4.48
N ASP A 17 28.03 26.84 -3.67
CA ASP A 17 27.44 26.00 -2.65
C ASP A 17 26.29 25.23 -3.31
N SER A 18 26.63 24.31 -4.21
CA SER A 18 25.69 23.40 -4.88
C SER A 18 25.24 22.26 -3.96
N VAL A 19 24.94 22.58 -2.70
CA VAL A 19 24.14 21.73 -1.83
C VAL A 19 22.70 22.14 -2.08
N SER A 20 21.88 21.23 -2.65
CA SER A 20 20.45 21.49 -2.83
C SER A 20 19.82 21.79 -1.46
N ARG A 21 19.65 23.08 -1.14
CA ARG A 21 18.98 23.50 0.08
C ARG A 21 17.53 23.04 -0.05
N ALA A 22 17.12 22.12 0.82
CA ALA A 22 15.70 21.83 0.98
C ALA A 22 15.01 23.12 1.44
N GLU A 23 14.02 23.59 0.68
CA GLU A 23 13.24 24.79 1.01
C GLU A 23 12.06 24.38 1.89
N LEU A 24 11.88 25.04 3.04
CA LEU A 24 10.67 24.88 3.84
C LEU A 24 9.58 25.78 3.27
N ASP A 25 8.55 25.20 2.65
CA ASP A 25 7.39 25.93 2.16
C ASP A 25 6.11 25.09 2.31
N CYS A 26 4.95 25.73 2.41
CA CYS A 26 3.65 25.08 2.63
C CYS A 26 3.60 24.11 3.86
N GLY A 27 4.52 24.26 4.82
CA GLY A 27 4.69 23.33 5.95
C GLY A 27 5.56 22.09 5.65
N CYS A 28 6.18 22.02 4.47
CA CYS A 28 6.90 20.84 3.97
C CYS A 28 8.31 21.20 3.48
N PHE A 29 9.22 20.23 3.52
CA PHE A 29 10.53 20.38 2.89
C PHE A 29 10.46 19.97 1.43
N PHE A 30 10.87 20.87 0.53
CA PHE A 30 10.97 20.60 -0.90
C PHE A 30 12.41 20.24 -1.27
N HIS A 31 12.58 19.09 -1.93
CA HIS A 31 13.85 18.70 -2.55
C HIS A 31 13.83 18.99 -4.06
N VAL A 32 15.01 18.92 -4.70
CA VAL A 32 15.12 18.88 -6.18
C VAL A 32 14.22 17.72 -6.67
N GLU A 33 13.53 17.92 -7.81
CA GLU A 33 12.54 16.98 -8.41
C GLU A 33 11.07 17.06 -7.94
N ARG A 34 10.63 18.19 -7.36
CA ARG A 34 9.22 18.43 -6.96
C ARG A 34 8.69 17.42 -5.94
N VAL A 35 9.58 16.93 -5.07
CA VAL A 35 9.25 16.08 -3.93
C VAL A 35 8.92 16.97 -2.74
N ALA A 36 7.71 16.86 -2.20
CA ALA A 36 7.27 17.53 -0.99
C ALA A 36 7.28 16.54 0.19
N ASN A 37 8.25 16.70 1.09
CA ASN A 37 8.30 15.95 2.33
C ASN A 37 7.58 16.70 3.46
N CYS A 38 6.37 16.25 3.74
CA CYS A 38 5.46 16.77 4.75
C CYS A 38 5.31 15.82 5.94
N SER A 39 6.27 14.90 6.14
CA SER A 39 6.19 13.89 7.19
C SER A 39 6.46 14.48 8.58
N ASN A 40 5.75 14.00 9.59
CA ASN A 40 5.83 14.46 10.98
C ASN A 40 5.69 15.99 11.12
N ARG A 41 4.65 16.54 10.48
CA ARG A 41 4.35 17.98 10.46
C ARG A 41 3.05 18.28 11.19
N ALA A 42 3.09 19.24 12.10
CA ALA A 42 1.93 19.66 12.86
C ALA A 42 0.91 20.48 12.04
N SER A 43 1.35 21.15 10.97
CA SER A 43 0.48 21.94 10.10
C SER A 43 1.02 21.93 8.67
N ILE A 44 0.13 21.63 7.72
CA ILE A 44 0.41 21.55 6.29
C ILE A 44 -0.62 22.40 5.57
N ASP A 45 -0.15 23.31 4.71
CA ASP A 45 -1.05 24.09 3.85
C ASP A 45 -1.25 23.35 2.51
N PHE A 46 -2.29 22.52 2.46
CA PHE A 46 -2.65 21.79 1.24
C PHE A 46 -3.00 22.72 0.07
N LYS A 47 -3.52 23.93 0.32
CA LYS A 47 -3.83 24.90 -0.74
C LYS A 47 -2.56 25.45 -1.37
N CYS A 48 -1.54 25.71 -0.57
CA CYS A 48 -0.20 26.07 -1.03
C CYS A 48 0.45 24.89 -1.78
N LEU A 49 0.40 23.68 -1.23
CA LEU A 49 0.98 22.48 -1.86
C LEU A 49 0.42 22.21 -3.26
N ARG A 50 -0.89 22.36 -3.46
CA ARG A 50 -1.52 22.22 -4.78
C ARG A 50 -0.90 23.14 -5.81
N LYS A 51 -0.59 24.39 -5.44
CA LYS A 51 0.04 25.37 -6.33
C LYS A 51 1.48 24.99 -6.68
N ARG A 52 2.22 24.42 -5.73
CA ARG A 52 3.57 23.87 -5.98
C ARG A 52 3.51 22.61 -6.83
N ALA A 53 2.36 21.94 -6.90
CA ALA A 53 2.08 20.78 -7.75
C ALA A 53 3.20 19.71 -7.64
N PRO A 54 3.39 19.12 -6.45
CA PRO A 54 4.42 18.10 -6.25
C PRO A 54 4.15 16.85 -7.10
N THR A 55 5.22 16.19 -7.52
CA THR A 55 5.17 14.88 -8.19
C THR A 55 5.15 13.76 -7.15
N GLU A 56 5.84 13.94 -6.03
CA GLU A 56 5.80 13.05 -4.88
C GLU A 56 5.42 13.81 -3.61
N LEU A 57 4.53 13.23 -2.82
CA LEU A 57 4.07 13.79 -1.56
C LEU A 57 4.22 12.76 -0.45
N TRP A 58 5.04 13.09 0.56
CA TRP A 58 5.27 12.20 1.70
C TRP A 58 4.60 12.79 2.94
N LEU A 59 3.67 12.05 3.53
CA LEU A 59 2.77 12.44 4.62
C LEU A 59 2.84 11.42 5.77
N ARG A 60 4.05 10.92 6.03
CA ARG A 60 4.28 9.85 7.01
C ARG A 60 4.21 10.41 8.42
N TRP A 61 3.79 9.62 9.39
CA TRP A 61 3.81 10.01 10.81
C TRP A 61 3.03 11.30 11.13
N ASN A 62 1.89 11.51 10.46
CA ASN A 62 1.04 12.69 10.67
C ASN A 62 -0.23 12.38 11.48
N ASN A 63 -0.30 11.19 12.08
CA ASN A 63 -1.42 10.73 12.91
C ASN A 63 -2.79 10.80 12.22
N TYR A 64 -2.84 10.68 10.90
CA TYR A 64 -4.11 10.71 10.17
C TYR A 64 -4.94 9.45 10.45
N SER A 65 -6.17 9.61 10.91
CA SER A 65 -7.14 8.52 11.05
C SER A 65 -7.91 8.21 9.75
N ALA A 66 -7.85 9.13 8.78
CA ALA A 66 -8.41 8.98 7.45
C ALA A 66 -7.51 9.71 6.43
N VAL A 67 -7.60 9.33 5.15
CA VAL A 67 -6.93 10.10 4.09
C VAL A 67 -7.47 11.53 4.12
N PRO A 68 -6.61 12.57 4.19
CA PRO A 68 -7.06 13.96 4.16
C PRO A 68 -7.88 14.25 2.89
N GLU A 69 -9.08 14.80 3.06
CA GLU A 69 -9.98 15.11 1.95
C GLU A 69 -9.34 16.10 0.96
N GLU A 70 -8.48 16.99 1.45
CA GLU A 70 -7.77 17.96 0.64
C GLU A 70 -6.88 17.33 -0.44
N LEU A 71 -6.43 16.08 -0.25
CA LEU A 71 -5.69 15.31 -1.25
C LEU A 71 -6.55 14.90 -2.44
N LEU A 72 -7.87 14.82 -2.27
CA LEU A 72 -8.82 14.42 -3.30
C LEU A 72 -9.17 15.56 -4.27
N HIS A 73 -8.56 16.73 -4.07
CA HIS A 73 -8.83 17.94 -4.84
C HIS A 73 -7.54 18.44 -5.51
N ASP A 74 -7.51 18.42 -6.85
CA ASP A 74 -6.54 19.12 -7.70
C ASP A 74 -5.04 18.78 -7.50
N PHE A 75 -4.71 17.60 -6.98
CA PHE A 75 -3.33 17.06 -6.97
C PHE A 75 -2.96 16.35 -8.29
N ASN A 76 -3.27 16.99 -9.42
CA ASN A 76 -3.23 16.39 -10.76
C ASN A 76 -1.81 16.03 -11.25
N SER A 77 -0.76 16.59 -10.66
CA SER A 77 0.64 16.27 -11.00
C SER A 77 1.20 15.09 -10.21
N THR A 78 0.56 14.71 -9.10
CA THR A 78 1.13 13.80 -8.12
C THR A 78 1.08 12.36 -8.61
N ARG A 79 2.25 11.74 -8.68
CA ARG A 79 2.45 10.35 -9.12
C ARG A 79 2.69 9.41 -7.96
N LYS A 80 3.16 9.92 -6.82
CA LYS A 80 3.43 9.12 -5.63
C LYS A 80 2.93 9.81 -4.37
N ILE A 81 2.19 9.06 -3.57
CA ILE A 81 1.76 9.47 -2.23
C ILE A 81 2.23 8.42 -1.24
N ASP A 82 2.91 8.86 -0.19
CA ASP A 82 3.29 8.02 0.94
C ASP A 82 2.54 8.47 2.19
N LEU A 83 1.59 7.66 2.63
CA LEU A 83 0.77 7.82 3.82
C LEU A 83 1.13 6.78 4.89
N SER A 84 2.31 6.17 4.81
CA SER A 84 2.72 5.13 5.76
C SER A 84 2.89 5.67 7.19
N ASN A 85 2.70 4.82 8.18
CA ASN A 85 2.80 5.17 9.60
C ASN A 85 1.79 6.27 9.98
N ASN A 86 0.53 6.05 9.62
CA ASN A 86 -0.61 6.81 10.11
C ASN A 86 -1.59 5.82 10.78
N TYR A 87 -2.83 6.24 11.02
CA TYR A 87 -3.88 5.44 11.64
C TYR A 87 -5.08 5.25 10.70
N ILE A 88 -4.84 5.21 9.39
CA ILE A 88 -5.91 5.18 8.39
C ILE A 88 -6.59 3.82 8.40
N GLU A 89 -7.91 3.82 8.49
CA GLU A 89 -8.72 2.59 8.54
C GLU A 89 -9.40 2.26 7.22
N MET A 90 -9.70 3.29 6.42
CA MET A 90 -10.44 3.17 5.17
C MET A 90 -9.98 4.21 4.16
N LEU A 91 -10.09 3.86 2.88
CA LEU A 91 -9.89 4.78 1.78
C LEU A 91 -11.16 5.61 1.54
N PRO A 92 -11.02 6.84 1.02
CA PRO A 92 -12.17 7.58 0.52
C PRO A 92 -12.65 6.96 -0.80
N ALA A 93 -13.94 7.11 -1.09
CA ALA A 93 -14.47 6.76 -2.41
C ALA A 93 -13.88 7.72 -3.43
N GLY A 94 -13.56 7.23 -4.63
CA GLY A 94 -13.06 8.12 -5.67
C GLY A 94 -11.56 8.43 -5.62
N ILE A 95 -10.76 7.79 -4.74
CA ILE A 95 -9.34 8.17 -4.56
C ILE A 95 -8.53 8.09 -5.87
N ALA A 96 -8.84 7.11 -6.72
CA ALA A 96 -8.16 6.94 -8.00
C ALA A 96 -8.64 7.96 -9.04
N GLU A 97 -9.92 8.31 -9.02
CA GLU A 97 -10.56 9.30 -9.88
C GLU A 97 -10.06 10.71 -9.57
N SER A 98 -9.89 11.03 -8.28
CA SER A 98 -9.37 12.31 -7.78
C SER A 98 -7.88 12.51 -8.06
N LEU A 99 -7.12 11.44 -8.30
CA LEU A 99 -5.66 11.46 -8.47
C LEU A 99 -5.24 10.77 -9.79
N PRO A 100 -5.56 11.37 -10.96
CA PRO A 100 -5.49 10.69 -12.26
C PRO A 100 -4.06 10.33 -12.71
N GLN A 101 -3.04 10.94 -12.11
CA GLN A 101 -1.63 10.66 -12.39
C GLN A 101 -0.98 9.72 -11.37
N LEU A 102 -1.71 9.29 -10.33
CA LEU A 102 -1.15 8.45 -9.26
C LEU A 102 -0.70 7.10 -9.81
N ARG A 103 0.54 6.74 -9.48
CA ARG A 103 1.21 5.48 -9.87
C ARG A 103 1.71 4.71 -8.66
N HIS A 104 1.96 5.37 -7.55
CA HIS A 104 2.51 4.76 -6.34
C HIS A 104 1.74 5.25 -5.11
N LEU A 105 1.09 4.33 -4.42
CA LEU A 105 0.37 4.61 -3.17
C LEU A 105 0.93 3.74 -2.06
N VAL A 106 1.55 4.35 -1.06
CA VAL A 106 2.15 3.64 0.08
C VAL A 106 1.27 3.87 1.31
N LEU A 107 0.67 2.79 1.82
CA LEU A 107 -0.25 2.76 2.97
C LEU A 107 0.24 1.79 4.06
N ASP A 108 1.52 1.42 4.01
CA ASP A 108 2.12 0.51 4.98
C ASP A 108 2.00 1.06 6.41
N HIS A 109 1.86 0.20 7.41
CA HIS A 109 1.73 0.61 8.82
C HIS A 109 0.58 1.60 9.04
N ASN A 110 -0.63 1.17 8.71
CA ASN A 110 -1.88 1.87 9.02
C ASN A 110 -2.81 0.91 9.79
N ASN A 111 -4.11 1.19 9.85
CA ASN A 111 -5.08 0.41 10.61
C ASN A 111 -6.14 -0.25 9.69
N PHE A 112 -5.77 -0.56 8.43
CA PHE A 112 -6.67 -1.24 7.49
C PHE A 112 -6.97 -2.66 7.98
N SER A 113 -8.24 -2.90 8.32
CA SER A 113 -8.69 -4.22 8.79
C SER A 113 -9.50 -5.00 7.77
N ASP A 114 -10.10 -4.34 6.78
CA ASP A 114 -10.85 -4.99 5.71
C ASP A 114 -10.00 -5.10 4.43
N PRO A 115 -9.66 -6.32 3.95
CA PRO A 115 -8.95 -6.51 2.69
C PRO A 115 -9.70 -5.97 1.45
N ASN A 116 -11.03 -5.78 1.51
CA ASN A 116 -11.81 -5.23 0.40
C ASN A 116 -11.41 -3.79 0.04
N GLU A 117 -10.76 -3.06 0.95
CA GLU A 117 -10.21 -1.73 0.67
C GLU A 117 -9.24 -1.72 -0.51
N LEU A 118 -8.56 -2.84 -0.77
CA LEU A 118 -7.67 -2.99 -1.92
C LEU A 118 -8.39 -2.88 -3.27
N LEU A 119 -9.66 -3.31 -3.33
CA LEU A 119 -10.49 -3.23 -4.54
C LEU A 119 -10.84 -1.79 -4.91
N ARG A 120 -10.73 -0.85 -3.95
CA ARG A 120 -10.99 0.57 -4.15
C ARG A 120 -9.81 1.31 -4.79
N ILE A 121 -8.65 0.67 -4.84
CA ILE A 121 -7.44 1.23 -5.44
C ILE A 121 -7.41 0.86 -6.93
N ASN A 122 -7.92 1.75 -7.78
CA ASN A 122 -7.92 1.57 -9.24
C ASN A 122 -6.89 2.47 -9.95
N ILE A 123 -5.60 2.23 -9.69
CA ILE A 123 -4.50 3.00 -10.32
C ILE A 123 -3.70 2.14 -11.30
N ARG A 124 -3.17 2.77 -12.35
CA ARG A 124 -2.24 2.12 -13.29
C ARG A 124 -0.81 2.15 -12.73
N GLY A 125 -0.58 1.43 -11.64
CA GLY A 125 0.69 1.46 -10.91
C GLY A 125 0.78 0.42 -9.79
N LYS A 126 1.50 0.74 -8.72
CA LYS A 126 1.71 -0.13 -7.56
C LYS A 126 1.13 0.52 -6.30
N ALA A 127 0.60 -0.30 -5.40
CA ALA A 127 0.22 0.13 -4.07
C ALA A 127 0.81 -0.81 -3.03
N SER A 128 1.11 -0.35 -1.83
CA SER A 128 1.55 -1.20 -0.71
C SER A 128 0.67 -0.96 0.51
N MET A 129 0.25 -2.04 1.16
CA MET A 129 -0.56 -2.01 2.39
C MET A 129 -0.01 -2.98 3.43
N HIS A 130 1.30 -3.23 3.45
CA HIS A 130 1.91 -4.16 4.40
C HIS A 130 1.77 -3.65 5.83
N TYR A 131 1.86 -4.56 6.81
CA TYR A 131 1.78 -4.21 8.23
C TYR A 131 0.47 -3.49 8.59
N ASN A 132 -0.64 -4.00 8.07
CA ASN A 132 -2.00 -3.58 8.42
C ASN A 132 -2.75 -4.76 9.06
N PRO A 133 -3.70 -4.52 9.98
CA PRO A 133 -4.40 -5.56 10.73
C PRO A 133 -5.54 -6.24 9.93
N PHE A 134 -5.25 -6.73 8.73
CA PHE A 134 -6.24 -7.33 7.83
C PHE A 134 -6.90 -8.59 8.42
N LYS A 135 -8.23 -8.57 8.52
CA LYS A 135 -9.07 -9.71 8.86
C LYS A 135 -9.39 -10.48 7.59
N CYS A 136 -8.61 -11.51 7.31
CA CYS A 136 -8.83 -12.39 6.17
C CYS A 136 -9.94 -13.40 6.46
N ASP A 137 -10.87 -13.57 5.51
CA ASP A 137 -11.93 -14.58 5.56
C ASP A 137 -12.02 -15.27 4.20
N CYS A 138 -11.65 -16.54 4.14
CA CYS A 138 -11.69 -17.31 2.89
C CYS A 138 -13.12 -17.63 2.42
N SER A 139 -14.13 -17.33 3.23
CA SER A 139 -15.55 -17.39 2.87
C SER A 139 -16.05 -16.10 2.21
N ASP A 140 -15.28 -15.01 2.24
CA ASP A 140 -15.63 -13.75 1.57
C ASP A 140 -15.76 -13.99 0.06
N PRO A 141 -16.93 -13.69 -0.57
CA PRO A 141 -17.11 -13.87 -2.01
C PRO A 141 -16.08 -13.12 -2.86
N ASN A 142 -15.49 -12.05 -2.33
CA ASN A 142 -14.52 -11.20 -3.02
C ASN A 142 -13.07 -11.64 -2.83
N TYR A 143 -12.76 -12.67 -2.01
CA TYR A 143 -11.37 -13.02 -1.68
C TYR A 143 -10.49 -13.22 -2.93
N LYS A 144 -11.03 -13.84 -3.99
CA LYS A 144 -10.32 -14.04 -5.27
C LYS A 144 -10.02 -12.72 -5.98
N GLN A 145 -10.99 -11.79 -5.96
CA GLN A 145 -10.82 -10.46 -6.57
C GLN A 145 -9.76 -9.66 -5.81
N ILE A 146 -9.76 -9.76 -4.47
CA ILE A 146 -8.74 -9.14 -3.62
C ILE A 146 -7.36 -9.67 -3.99
N LEU A 147 -7.18 -10.98 -4.12
CA LEU A 147 -5.90 -11.58 -4.52
C LEU A 147 -5.46 -11.15 -5.94
N TYR A 148 -6.39 -11.11 -6.89
CA TYR A 148 -6.12 -10.60 -8.24
C TYR A 148 -5.67 -9.14 -8.21
N GLN A 149 -6.36 -8.31 -7.44
CA GLN A 149 -6.03 -6.90 -7.31
C GLN A 149 -4.70 -6.67 -6.59
N ALA A 150 -4.40 -7.47 -5.56
CA ALA A 150 -3.10 -7.46 -4.89
C ALA A 150 -1.97 -7.72 -5.88
N ASN A 151 -2.13 -8.74 -6.74
CA ASN A 151 -1.17 -9.04 -7.79
C ASN A 151 -1.03 -7.90 -8.81
N ASN A 152 -2.15 -7.30 -9.26
CA ASN A 152 -2.13 -6.16 -10.18
C ASN A 152 -1.38 -4.96 -9.61
N LEU A 153 -1.55 -4.71 -8.31
CA LEU A 153 -0.88 -3.64 -7.57
C LEU A 153 0.54 -4.02 -7.09
N MET A 154 1.01 -5.23 -7.41
CA MET A 154 2.30 -5.78 -7.00
C MET A 154 2.50 -5.76 -5.48
N THR A 155 1.48 -6.16 -4.72
CA THR A 155 1.49 -6.23 -3.26
C THR A 155 0.96 -7.57 -2.77
N THR A 156 1.10 -7.79 -1.46
CA THR A 156 0.60 -8.97 -0.77
C THR A 156 -0.20 -8.54 0.45
N VAL A 157 -1.37 -9.15 0.63
CA VAL A 157 -2.17 -8.97 1.83
C VAL A 157 -1.69 -10.00 2.86
N VAL A 158 -1.22 -9.52 4.01
CA VAL A 158 -0.81 -10.37 5.13
C VAL A 158 -1.88 -10.26 6.21
N CYS A 159 -2.41 -11.40 6.64
CA CYS A 159 -3.52 -11.46 7.59
C CYS A 159 -3.02 -11.18 9.01
N ALA A 160 -3.80 -10.40 9.76
CA ALA A 160 -3.62 -10.22 11.18
C ALA A 160 -3.76 -11.57 11.89
N ASN A 161 -2.80 -11.90 12.75
CA ASN A 161 -2.81 -13.15 13.48
C ASN A 161 -3.81 -13.10 14.65
N ASN A 162 -4.83 -13.95 14.62
CA ASN A 162 -5.64 -14.29 15.80
C ASN A 162 -5.05 -15.47 16.61
N THR A 163 -3.94 -16.06 16.16
CA THR A 163 -3.24 -17.14 16.86
C THR A 163 -1.74 -16.83 16.93
N THR A 164 -1.05 -17.33 17.95
CA THR A 164 0.38 -17.13 18.28
C THR A 164 1.38 -17.59 17.20
N GLY A 165 0.93 -17.88 15.99
CA GLY A 165 1.76 -18.32 14.86
C GLY A 165 2.50 -17.18 14.16
N LYS A 166 3.15 -17.48 13.03
CA LYS A 166 3.75 -16.49 12.13
C LYS A 166 2.66 -15.88 11.24
N PRO A 167 2.77 -14.60 10.83
CA PRO A 167 1.84 -14.00 9.88
C PRO A 167 1.78 -14.80 8.58
N LYS A 168 0.59 -14.99 8.02
CA LYS A 168 0.38 -15.67 6.73
C LYS A 168 -0.12 -14.69 5.69
N SER A 169 0.28 -14.88 4.43
CA SER A 169 -0.37 -14.18 3.34
C SER A 169 -1.82 -14.68 3.18
N TYR A 170 -2.70 -13.83 2.65
CA TYR A 170 -4.09 -14.20 2.40
C TYR A 170 -4.19 -15.37 1.41
N LEU A 171 -3.28 -15.41 0.42
CA LEU A 171 -3.18 -16.52 -0.53
C LEU A 171 -2.84 -17.83 0.18
N ASP A 172 -1.81 -17.84 1.03
CA ASP A 172 -1.37 -19.05 1.73
C ASP A 172 -2.44 -19.55 2.71
N LEU A 173 -3.13 -18.63 3.38
CA LEU A 173 -4.22 -18.96 4.31
C LEU A 173 -5.35 -19.71 3.56
N CYS A 174 -5.87 -19.13 2.48
CA CYS A 174 -7.00 -19.70 1.76
C CYS A 174 -6.64 -20.93 0.90
N TYR A 175 -5.38 -21.06 0.48
CA TYR A 175 -4.92 -22.29 -0.18
C TYR A 175 -4.88 -23.48 0.81
N GLN A 176 -4.45 -23.25 2.06
CA GLN A 176 -4.39 -24.30 3.09
C GLN A 176 -5.78 -24.78 3.53
N GLU A 177 -6.76 -23.89 3.62
CA GLU A 177 -8.14 -24.28 3.97
C GLU A 177 -8.77 -25.19 2.90
N GLN A 178 -8.54 -24.90 1.62
CA GLN A 178 -9.04 -25.75 0.53
C GLN A 178 -8.38 -27.13 0.50
N GLY A 179 -7.08 -27.23 0.85
CA GLY A 179 -6.37 -28.50 0.96
C GLY A 179 -6.87 -29.40 2.09
N ASN A 180 -7.36 -28.82 3.19
CA ASN A 180 -7.84 -29.57 4.36
C ASN A 180 -9.14 -30.34 4.08
N SER A 181 -9.95 -29.88 3.11
CA SER A 181 -11.13 -30.61 2.62
C SER A 181 -10.79 -31.93 1.92
N ARG A 182 -9.57 -32.09 1.38
CA ARG A 182 -9.12 -33.33 0.71
C ARG A 182 -8.83 -34.49 1.67
N ILE A 183 -8.64 -34.22 2.96
CA ILE A 183 -8.31 -35.24 3.97
C ILE A 183 -9.55 -36.07 4.35
N TRP A 184 -10.76 -35.53 4.19
CA TRP A 184 -11.99 -36.25 4.50
C TRP A 184 -12.41 -37.24 3.41
N TRP A 185 -12.03 -37.00 2.15
CA TRP A 185 -12.33 -37.90 1.04
C TRP A 185 -11.88 -39.35 1.27
N PRO A 186 -10.64 -39.64 1.72
CA PRO A 186 -10.24 -41.01 2.01
C PRO A 186 -11.03 -41.64 3.18
N LEU A 187 -11.44 -40.87 4.19
CA LEU A 187 -12.27 -41.40 5.28
C LEU A 187 -13.70 -41.70 4.83
N ILE A 188 -14.28 -40.79 4.02
CA ILE A 188 -15.62 -40.97 3.43
C ILE A 188 -15.63 -42.17 2.47
N THR A 189 -14.61 -42.33 1.62
CA THR A 189 -14.53 -43.47 0.70
C THR A 189 -14.38 -44.80 1.45
N ILE A 190 -13.57 -44.86 2.51
CA ILE A 190 -13.44 -46.07 3.35
C ILE A 190 -14.79 -46.46 3.97
N VAL A 191 -15.53 -45.51 4.55
CA VAL A 191 -16.84 -45.79 5.15
C VAL A 191 -17.85 -46.30 4.13
N VAL A 192 -17.90 -45.69 2.93
CA VAL A 192 -18.77 -46.14 1.84
C VAL A 192 -18.43 -47.56 1.38
N VAL A 193 -17.15 -47.88 1.23
CA VAL A 193 -16.70 -49.23 0.84
C VAL A 193 -17.08 -50.26 1.89
N ILE A 194 -16.86 -49.97 3.18
CA ILE A 194 -17.25 -50.86 4.29
C ILE A 194 -18.76 -51.12 4.27
N PHE A 195 -19.57 -50.07 4.09
CA PHE A 195 -21.01 -50.20 4.03
C PHE A 195 -21.46 -51.08 2.84
N VAL A 196 -20.91 -50.84 1.65
CA VAL A 196 -21.22 -51.62 0.43
C VAL A 196 -20.81 -53.09 0.59
N VAL A 197 -19.62 -53.35 1.14
CA VAL A 197 -19.15 -54.73 1.39
C VAL A 197 -20.06 -55.45 2.37
N ASN A 198 -20.46 -54.81 3.48
CA ASN A 198 -21.38 -55.40 4.45
C ASN A 198 -22.74 -55.72 3.82
N VAL A 199 -23.30 -54.83 2.99
CA VAL A 199 -24.56 -55.08 2.27
C VAL A 199 -24.44 -56.27 1.31
N ILE A 200 -23.32 -56.40 0.59
CA ILE A 200 -23.09 -57.52 -0.34
C ILE A 200 -22.96 -58.84 0.44
N ILE A 201 -22.22 -58.85 1.55
CA ILE A 201 -22.05 -60.03 2.40
C ILE A 201 -23.39 -60.46 2.99
N CYS A 202 -24.17 -59.53 3.55
CA CYS A 202 -25.50 -59.82 4.09
C CYS A 202 -26.45 -60.40 3.03
N ARG A 203 -26.39 -59.94 1.77
CA ARG A 203 -27.20 -60.50 0.68
C ARG A 203 -26.78 -61.89 0.20
N ARG A 204 -25.55 -62.34 0.48
CA ARG A 204 -25.08 -63.68 0.11
C ARG A 204 -25.33 -64.74 1.19
N LEU A 205 -25.65 -64.31 2.41
CA LEU A 205 -25.87 -65.18 3.57
C LEU A 205 -27.36 -65.38 3.91
N ALA A 206 -28.26 -64.76 3.16
CA ALA A 206 -29.72 -64.95 3.21
C ALA A 206 -30.19 -65.67 1.94
#